data_AF-A0A1Y1RA82-F1
#
_entry.id   AF-A0A1Y1RA82-F1
#
_cell.length_a   1.000
_cell.length_b   1.000
_cell.length_c   1.000
_cell.angle_alpha   90.00
_cell.angle_beta   90.00
_cell.angle_gamma   90.00
#
_symmetry.space_group_name_H-M   'P 1'
#
loop_
_entity.id
_entity.type
_entity.pdbx_description
1 polymer ?
#
loop_
_entity_poly.entity_id
_entity_poly.type
_entity_poly.pdbx_seq_one_letter_code
_entity_poly.pdbx_strand_id
1 'polypeptide(L)'
;MNQRIKIASGTIALSLLTSTLLHATNGDTLIAVGAKARGMGGTGIAISHGAESTLINPALITSIENTEISFGGTIFMPDISASMGQAPLYDSGANIN
;
A
#
# COMPACT_ATOMS: atom_id res chain seq x y z
N MET A 1 21.82 16.09 26.86
CA MET A 1 21.14 15.71 25.60
C MET A 1 19.70 16.19 25.63
N ASN A 2 19.33 17.10 24.74
CA ASN A 2 18.07 17.83 24.79
C ASN A 2 16.87 16.88 24.65
N GLN A 3 15.82 17.12 25.45
CA GLN A 3 14.63 16.26 25.52
C GLN A 3 13.96 16.10 24.14
N ARG A 4 14.01 17.15 23.31
CA ARG A 4 13.55 17.14 21.92
C ARG A 4 14.32 16.17 21.02
N ILE A 5 15.63 16.08 21.21
CA ILE A 5 16.49 15.16 20.44
C ILE A 5 16.14 13.72 20.83
N LYS A 6 15.98 13.43 22.13
CA LYS A 6 15.58 12.09 22.61
C LYS A 6 14.22 11.64 22.07
N ILE A 7 13.24 12.54 21.99
CA ILE A 7 11.92 12.25 21.43
C ILE A 7 12.02 11.96 19.92
N ALA A 8 12.73 12.80 19.16
CA ALA A 8 12.92 12.59 17.73
C ALA A 8 13.66 11.28 17.42
N SER A 9 14.69 10.94 18.21
CA SER A 9 15.38 9.66 18.08
C SER A 9 14.46 8.47 18.40
N GLY A 10 13.62 8.62 19.43
CA GLY A 10 12.67 7.58 19.85
C GLY A 10 11.60 7.29 18.81
N THR A 11 11.04 8.32 18.15
CA THR A 11 10.03 8.13 17.12
C THR A 11 10.59 7.50 15.84
N ILE A 12 11.81 7.86 15.44
CA ILE A 12 12.50 7.25 14.28
C ILE A 12 12.84 5.79 14.57
N ALA A 13 13.37 5.48 15.76
CA ALA A 13 13.67 4.10 16.13
C ALA A 13 12.40 3.25 16.19
N LEU A 14 11.31 3.79 16.74
CA LEU A 14 10.03 3.08 16.82
C LEU A 14 9.42 2.79 15.44
N SER A 15 9.48 3.73 14.50
CA SER A 15 8.97 3.53 13.14
C SER A 15 9.74 2.48 12.35
N LEU A 16 11.06 2.41 12.53
CA LEU A 16 11.91 1.39 11.92
C LEU A 16 11.59 -0.02 12.46
N LEU A 17 11.32 -0.13 13.76
CA LEU A 17 11.00 -1.40 14.41
C LEU A 17 9.60 -1.92 14.02
N THR A 18 8.60 -1.03 13.94
CA THR A 18 7.22 -1.41 13.58
C THR A 18 7.02 -1.70 12.09
N SER A 19 7.96 -1.28 11.22
CA SER A 19 7.93 -1.58 9.78
C SER A 19 7.90 -3.08 9.47
N THR A 20 8.57 -3.91 10.29
CA THR A 20 8.62 -5.38 10.07
C THR A 20 7.28 -6.09 10.33
N LEU A 21 6.43 -5.51 11.19
CA LEU A 21 5.07 -5.98 11.49
C LEU A 21 4.06 -5.55 10.41
N LEU A 22 4.46 -4.65 9.51
CA LEU A 22 3.69 -4.23 8.33
C LEU A 22 3.99 -5.11 7.10
N HIS A 23 4.46 -6.36 7.29
CA HIS A 23 4.39 -7.36 6.23
C HIS A 23 2.97 -7.33 5.65
N ALA A 24 2.87 -7.01 4.36
CA ALA A 24 1.62 -6.69 3.68
C ALA A 24 0.65 -7.88 3.69
N THR A 25 -0.13 -8.04 4.77
CA THR A 25 -1.37 -8.82 4.80
C THR A 25 -2.57 -7.99 4.33
N ASN A 26 -2.32 -6.69 4.09
CA ASN A 26 -3.24 -5.78 3.42
C ASN A 26 -3.25 -6.13 1.93
N GLY A 27 -4.38 -6.57 1.37
CA GLY A 27 -4.49 -6.94 -0.05
C GLY A 27 -4.10 -5.80 -1.01
N ASP A 28 -3.96 -6.10 -2.31
CA ASP A 28 -3.45 -5.17 -3.34
C ASP A 28 -4.15 -3.78 -3.32
N THR A 29 -5.46 -3.75 -3.09
CA THR A 29 -6.24 -2.50 -2.99
C THR A 29 -5.90 -1.65 -1.77
N LEU A 30 -5.39 -2.24 -0.68
CA LEU A 30 -4.99 -1.51 0.53
C LEU A 30 -3.55 -0.95 0.44
N ILE A 31 -2.73 -1.42 -0.50
CA ILE A 31 -1.40 -0.84 -0.76
C ILE A 31 -1.51 0.42 -1.61
N ALA A 32 -2.48 0.48 -2.52
CA ALA A 32 -3.12 1.66 -3.11
C ALA A 32 -3.64 1.33 -4.51
N VAL A 33 -4.52 2.19 -5.02
CA VAL A 33 -4.99 2.15 -6.39
C VAL A 33 -4.06 3.03 -7.23
N GLY A 34 -3.43 2.40 -8.23
CA GLY A 34 -2.58 3.09 -9.20
C GLY A 34 -1.09 2.92 -9.03
N ALA A 35 -0.35 3.21 -10.09
CA ALA A 35 1.11 3.15 -10.07
C ALA A 35 1.71 4.30 -9.22
N LYS A 36 1.06 5.47 -9.25
CA LYS A 36 1.56 6.68 -8.60
C LYS A 36 1.42 6.62 -7.07
N ALA A 37 0.28 6.15 -6.58
CA ALA A 37 0.05 5.96 -5.15
C ALA A 37 0.84 4.75 -4.60
N ARG A 38 0.91 3.63 -5.34
CA ARG A 38 1.74 2.47 -4.96
C ARG A 38 3.23 2.79 -4.93
N GLY A 39 3.73 3.54 -5.90
CA GLY A 39 5.13 3.99 -5.93
C GLY A 39 5.52 4.88 -4.75
N MET A 40 4.55 5.52 -4.09
CA MET A 40 4.74 6.30 -2.88
C MET A 40 4.39 5.54 -1.58
N GLY A 41 4.30 4.21 -1.64
CA GLY A 41 4.02 3.38 -0.46
C GLY A 41 2.57 3.48 0.05
N GLY A 42 1.64 3.86 -0.82
CA GLY A 42 0.21 3.86 -0.52
C GLY A 42 -0.37 5.16 0.03
N THR A 43 0.39 6.25 -0.03
CA THR A 43 -0.16 7.57 0.25
C THR A 43 -1.15 7.97 -0.84
N GLY A 44 -2.31 8.51 -0.44
CA GLY A 44 -3.41 8.85 -1.35
C GLY A 44 -4.52 9.70 -0.74
N ILE A 45 -4.58 9.79 0.60
CA ILE A 45 -5.61 10.57 1.29
C ILE A 45 -5.37 12.08 1.18
N ALA A 46 -4.12 12.53 1.21
CA ALA A 46 -3.78 13.97 1.22
C ALA A 46 -3.06 14.44 -0.07
N ILE A 47 -2.69 13.53 -0.95
CA ILE A 47 -1.92 13.83 -2.16
C ILE A 47 -2.73 13.37 -3.37
N SER A 48 -2.94 14.28 -4.32
CA SER A 48 -3.63 13.95 -5.55
C SER A 48 -2.72 13.21 -6.52
N HIS A 49 -3.26 12.12 -7.05
CA HIS A 49 -2.71 11.27 -8.09
C HIS A 49 -3.42 11.47 -9.44
N GLY A 50 -4.08 12.61 -9.62
CA GLY A 50 -4.85 12.90 -10.83
C GLY A 50 -6.23 12.26 -10.81
N ALA A 51 -6.76 11.84 -11.96
CA ALA A 51 -8.12 11.30 -12.08
C ALA A 51 -8.36 10.04 -11.21
N GLU A 52 -7.32 9.27 -10.96
CA GLU A 52 -7.34 8.07 -10.11
C GLU A 52 -7.56 8.39 -8.63
N SER A 53 -7.31 9.63 -8.19
CA SER A 53 -7.54 10.07 -6.80
C SER A 53 -8.99 9.93 -6.38
N THR A 54 -9.93 9.93 -7.32
CA THR A 54 -11.36 9.77 -7.05
C THR A 54 -11.70 8.43 -6.39
N LEU A 55 -10.89 7.40 -6.62
CA LEU A 55 -11.06 6.06 -6.05
C LEU A 55 -10.58 5.97 -4.59
N ILE A 56 -9.71 6.89 -4.16
CA ILE A 56 -9.14 6.92 -2.80
C ILE A 56 -9.69 8.08 -1.97
N ASN A 57 -9.70 9.29 -2.52
CA ASN A 57 -10.28 10.49 -1.92
C ASN A 57 -10.92 11.38 -3.00
N PRO A 58 -12.25 11.32 -3.18
CA PRO A 58 -12.99 12.13 -4.15
C PRO A 58 -12.78 13.64 -4.02
N ALA A 59 -12.46 14.16 -2.82
CA ALA A 59 -12.24 15.60 -2.63
C ALA A 59 -11.03 16.13 -3.41
N LEU A 60 -10.06 15.26 -3.72
CA LEU A 60 -8.86 15.60 -4.47
C LEU A 60 -9.10 15.79 -5.97
N ILE A 61 -10.32 15.54 -6.49
CA ILE A 61 -10.66 15.87 -7.88
C ILE A 61 -10.49 17.37 -8.17
N THR A 62 -10.61 18.21 -7.13
CA THR A 62 -10.38 19.65 -7.21
C THR A 62 -8.97 20.05 -7.61
N SER A 63 -7.99 19.14 -7.52
CA SER A 63 -6.63 19.40 -8.00
C SER A 63 -6.50 19.26 -9.52
N ILE A 64 -7.54 18.81 -10.22
CA ILE A 64 -7.54 18.61 -11.68
C ILE A 64 -8.17 19.86 -12.30
N GLU A 65 -7.41 20.59 -13.11
CA GLU A 65 -7.85 21.90 -13.63
C GLU A 65 -8.86 21.81 -14.77
N ASN A 66 -8.80 20.76 -15.59
CA ASN A 66 -9.66 20.59 -16.76
C ASN A 66 -10.19 19.16 -16.86
N THR A 67 -9.70 18.38 -17.81
CA THR A 67 -10.13 17.00 -18.05
C THR A 67 -8.89 16.13 -18.03
N GLU A 68 -8.91 15.13 -17.16
CA GLU A 68 -7.84 14.14 -17.05
C GLU A 68 -8.45 12.76 -17.22
N ILE A 69 -7.85 11.96 -18.12
CA ILE A 69 -8.24 10.58 -18.37
C ILE A 69 -6.99 9.74 -18.10
N SER A 70 -7.08 8.85 -17.12
CA SER A 70 -6.01 7.94 -16.75
C SER A 70 -6.42 6.49 -17.03
N PHE A 71 -5.45 5.70 -17.51
CA PHE A 71 -5.59 4.27 -17.71
C PHE A 71 -4.39 3.56 -17.11
N GLY A 72 -4.62 2.44 -16.45
CA GLY A 72 -3.59 1.66 -15.79
C GLY A 72 -3.99 0.21 -15.65
N GLY A 73 -3.00 -0.68 -15.67
CA GLY A 73 -3.16 -2.11 -15.39
C GLY A 73 -2.31 -2.50 -14.19
N THR A 74 -2.79 -3.46 -13.41
CA THR A 74 -2.04 -4.04 -12.29
C THR A 74 -1.85 -5.51 -12.55
N ILE A 75 -0.60 -5.99 -12.48
CA ILE A 75 -0.29 -7.42 -12.51
C ILE A 75 0.07 -7.82 -11.09
N PHE A 76 -0.78 -8.64 -10.49
CA PHE A 76 -0.61 -9.14 -9.12
C PHE A 76 -0.09 -10.57 -9.17
N MET A 77 1.17 -10.79 -8.79
CA MET A 77 1.83 -12.10 -8.78
C MET A 77 2.53 -12.33 -7.43
N PRO A 78 1.77 -12.70 -6.38
CA PRO A 78 2.32 -12.92 -5.04
C PRO A 78 3.02 -14.28 -4.93
N ASP A 79 4.10 -14.35 -4.15
CA ASP A 79 4.67 -15.60 -3.67
C ASP A 79 4.04 -15.93 -2.30
N ILE A 80 3.27 -17.01 -2.22
CA ILE A 80 2.51 -17.39 -1.03
C ILE A 80 3.11 -18.67 -0.44
N SER A 81 3.65 -18.55 0.78
CA SER A 81 4.10 -19.70 1.57
C SER A 81 3.28 -19.79 2.85
N ALA A 82 2.56 -20.91 3.01
CA ALA A 82 1.76 -21.20 4.20
C ALA A 82 2.25 -22.48 4.87
N SER A 83 2.73 -22.37 6.11
CA SER A 83 3.06 -23.52 6.94
C SER A 83 1.86 -23.83 7.83
N MET A 84 1.07 -24.83 7.43
CA MET A 84 -0.04 -25.35 8.23
C MET A 84 0.51 -26.39 9.20
N GLY A 85 0.55 -26.08 10.49
CA GLY A 85 0.81 -27.08 11.53
C GLY A 85 -0.27 -28.16 11.51
N GLN A 86 0.11 -29.41 11.18
CA GLN A 86 -0.74 -30.62 11.15
C GLN A 86 -2.19 -30.41 10.65
N ALA A 87 -2.39 -29.74 9.52
CA ALA A 87 -3.64 -29.81 8.77
C ALA A 87 -3.37 -30.35 7.36
N PRO A 88 -4.24 -31.23 6.80
CA PRO A 88 -4.07 -31.72 5.45
C PRO A 88 -3.95 -30.56 4.46
N LEU A 89 -2.89 -30.57 3.66
CA LEU A 89 -2.69 -29.59 2.60
C LEU A 89 -3.70 -29.89 1.48
N TYR A 90 -4.56 -28.92 1.17
CA TYR A 90 -5.41 -28.95 -0.01
C TYR A 90 -4.83 -28.01 -1.05
N ASP A 91 -4.30 -28.59 -2.13
CA ASP A 91 -3.86 -27.84 -3.30
C ASP A 91 -5.11 -27.32 -4.03
N SER A 92 -5.27 -26.00 -4.08
CA SER A 92 -6.35 -25.38 -4.85
C SER A 92 -5.79 -24.94 -6.18
N GLY A 93 -6.34 -25.49 -7.27
CA GLY A 93 -5.90 -25.28 -8.66
C GLY A 93 -6.14 -23.88 -9.22
N ALA A 94 -5.68 -22.84 -8.52
CA ALA A 94 -5.61 -21.47 -9.00
C ALA A 94 -4.36 -21.25 -9.88
N ASN A 95 -4.00 -22.23 -10.71
CA ASN A 95 -3.00 -22.05 -11.74
C ASN A 95 -3.67 -21.43 -12.97
N ILE A 96 -3.29 -20.21 -13.32
CA ILE A 96 -3.67 -19.58 -14.59
C ILE A 96 -2.71 -20.07 -15.69
N ASN A 97 -3.04 -21.20 -16.30
CA ASN A 97 -2.52 -21.57 -17.60
C ASN A 97 -3.68 -21.77 -18.57
#